data_AF-A0A2D5EP17-F1
#
_entry.id   AF-A0A2D5EP17-F1
#
_cell.length_a   1.000
_cell.length_b   1.000
_cell.length_c   1.000
_cell.angle_alpha   90.00
_cell.angle_beta   90.00
_cell.angle_gamma   90.00
#
_symmetry.space_group_name_H-M   'P 1'
#
loop_
_entity.id
_entity.type
_entity.pdbx_description
1 polymer ?
#
loop_
_entity_poly.entity_id
_entity_poly.type
_entity_poly.pdbx_seq_one_letter_code
_entity_poly.pdbx_strand_id
1 'polypeptide(L)'
;LQYQSTGNRELSAVEFYLDRTFAAEQPGDVDIMEFRAFLRALTVPPEATEGVAATAPPRTLFIWPGVLTVEAVLTGVEFQYRQFGTDGRALVYAANVNFEEILDVRVTSESLREEV
;
A
#
# COMPACT_ATOMS: atom_id res chain seq x y z
N LEU A 1 21.06 25.91 -12.13
CA LEU A 1 20.32 24.65 -12.34
C LEU A 1 19.40 24.44 -11.14
N GLN A 2 18.09 24.41 -11.36
CA GLN A 2 17.14 24.06 -10.32
C GLN A 2 16.92 22.55 -10.39
N TYR A 3 17.23 21.86 -9.30
CA TYR A 3 16.98 20.44 -9.14
C TYR A 3 15.46 20.20 -9.08
N GLN A 4 14.92 19.36 -9.97
CA GLN A 4 13.46 19.21 -10.14
C GLN A 4 12.86 18.01 -9.39
N SER A 5 13.62 16.94 -9.10
CA SER A 5 13.13 15.79 -8.33
C SER A 5 14.27 14.83 -7.96
N THR A 6 14.19 14.22 -6.78
CA THR A 6 14.99 13.05 -6.34
C THR A 6 14.45 11.72 -6.85
N GLY A 7 13.18 11.65 -7.27
CA GLY A 7 12.51 10.41 -7.66
C GLY A 7 12.69 9.33 -6.60
N ASN A 8 11.97 9.44 -5.48
CA ASN A 8 11.96 8.37 -4.47
C ASN A 8 11.64 7.02 -5.13
N ARG A 9 12.12 5.92 -4.56
CA ARG A 9 11.81 4.60 -5.10
C ARG A 9 10.30 4.40 -5.07
N GLU A 10 9.74 4.14 -6.24
CA GLU A 10 8.35 3.73 -6.36
C GLU A 10 8.27 2.20 -6.41
N LEU A 11 7.37 1.65 -5.61
CA LEU A 11 6.89 0.28 -5.73
C LEU A 11 5.53 0.34 -6.40
N SER A 12 5.56 0.44 -7.72
CA SER A 12 4.38 0.58 -8.55
C SER A 12 3.78 -0.78 -8.90
N ALA A 13 2.47 -0.81 -9.09
CA ALA A 13 1.72 -1.96 -9.61
C ALA A 13 1.86 -3.25 -8.76
N VAL A 14 1.90 -3.10 -7.43
CA VAL A 14 1.72 -4.27 -6.54
C VAL A 14 0.25 -4.69 -6.64
N GLU A 15 0.00 -5.83 -7.29
CA GLU A 15 -1.34 -6.41 -7.40
C GLU A 15 -1.58 -7.40 -6.27
N PHE A 16 -2.59 -7.12 -5.45
CA PHE A 16 -3.16 -8.10 -4.53
C PHE A 16 -4.39 -8.71 -5.16
N TYR A 17 -4.38 -10.03 -5.36
CA TYR A 17 -5.53 -10.78 -5.83
C TYR A 17 -6.27 -11.39 -4.65
N LEU A 18 -7.56 -11.05 -4.51
CA LEU A 18 -8.39 -11.51 -3.40
C LEU A 18 -9.55 -12.35 -3.92
N ASP A 19 -9.69 -13.53 -3.33
CA ASP A 19 -10.71 -14.52 -3.66
C ASP A 19 -11.38 -15.02 -2.39
N ARG A 20 -12.69 -14.84 -2.32
CA ARG A 20 -13.51 -15.23 -1.17
C ARG A 20 -13.59 -16.74 -0.99
N THR A 21 -13.54 -17.50 -2.07
CA THR A 21 -13.54 -18.97 -2.05
C THR A 21 -12.26 -19.46 -1.40
N PHE A 22 -11.12 -18.90 -1.79
CA PHE A 22 -9.83 -19.21 -1.17
C PHE A 22 -9.78 -18.76 0.29
N ALA A 23 -10.31 -17.57 0.61
CA ALA A 23 -10.36 -17.06 1.97
C ALA A 23 -11.18 -17.95 2.92
N ALA A 24 -12.26 -18.56 2.43
CA ALA A 24 -13.09 -19.47 3.21
C ALA A 24 -12.37 -20.77 3.61
N GLU A 25 -11.29 -21.15 2.91
CA GLU A 25 -10.46 -22.29 3.26
C GLU A 25 -9.40 -21.96 4.33
N GLN A 26 -9.20 -20.67 4.62
CA GLN A 26 -8.23 -20.20 5.60
C GLN A 26 -8.82 -20.17 7.02
N PRO A 27 -8.00 -20.44 8.05
CA PRO A 27 -8.44 -20.29 9.44
C PRO A 27 -8.75 -18.82 9.75
N GLY A 28 -9.80 -18.58 10.55
CA GLY A 28 -10.09 -17.27 11.13
C GLY A 28 -11.18 -16.44 10.46
N ASP A 29 -12.03 -17.04 9.62
CA ASP A 29 -13.18 -16.36 8.95
C ASP A 29 -12.77 -15.05 8.26
N VAL A 30 -11.76 -15.16 7.38
CA VAL A 30 -11.12 -14.02 6.74
C VAL A 30 -12.09 -13.33 5.77
N ASP A 31 -12.43 -12.06 6.02
CA ASP A 31 -13.21 -11.25 5.10
C ASP A 31 -12.29 -10.47 4.14
N ILE A 32 -12.37 -10.80 2.86
CA ILE A 32 -11.63 -10.09 1.81
C ILE A 32 -11.97 -8.59 1.75
N MET A 33 -13.17 -8.18 2.19
CA MET A 33 -13.59 -6.79 2.18
C MET A 33 -12.96 -5.97 3.31
N GLU A 34 -12.50 -6.60 4.40
CA GLU A 34 -11.70 -5.94 5.44
C GLU A 34 -10.36 -5.48 4.90
N PHE A 35 -9.70 -6.29 4.06
CA PHE A 35 -8.44 -5.89 3.41
C PHE A 35 -8.63 -4.69 2.48
N ARG A 36 -9.74 -4.62 1.75
CA ARG A 36 -10.11 -3.42 0.99
C ARG A 36 -10.26 -2.21 1.90
N ALA A 37 -10.98 -2.35 3.02
CA ALA A 37 -11.18 -1.26 3.96
C ALA A 37 -9.85 -0.78 4.55
N PHE A 38 -8.96 -1.71 4.90
CA PHE A 38 -7.60 -1.44 5.35
C PHE A 38 -6.81 -0.61 4.31
N LEU A 39 -6.74 -1.06 3.05
CA LEU A 39 -6.05 -0.31 1.99
C LEU A 39 -6.64 1.09 1.80
N ARG A 40 -7.96 1.26 1.92
CA ARG A 40 -8.57 2.60 1.85
C ARG A 40 -8.21 3.47 3.05
N ALA A 41 -8.13 2.90 4.26
CA ALA A 41 -7.73 3.65 5.44
C ALA A 41 -6.30 4.20 5.30
N LEU A 42 -5.42 3.48 4.59
CA LEU A 42 -4.06 3.93 4.29
C LEU A 42 -3.98 5.10 3.29
N THR A 43 -5.09 5.46 2.63
CA THR A 43 -5.13 6.63 1.71
C THR A 43 -5.60 7.92 2.37
N VAL A 44 -6.01 7.87 3.65
CA VAL A 44 -6.59 9.01 4.35
C VAL A 44 -5.88 9.25 5.68
N PRO A 45 -5.87 10.49 6.20
CA PRO A 45 -5.24 10.78 7.48
C PRO A 45 -5.93 10.06 8.65
N PRO A 46 -5.18 9.62 9.67
CA PRO A 46 -5.76 9.04 10.88
C PRO A 46 -6.43 10.12 11.75
N GLU A 47 -7.38 9.69 12.59
CA GLU A 47 -8.04 10.56 13.57
C GLU A 47 -7.05 11.22 14.54
N ALA A 48 -7.44 12.34 15.16
CA ALA A 48 -6.65 13.11 16.12
C ALA A 48 -5.35 13.75 15.57
N THR A 49 -5.25 13.95 14.25
CA THR A 49 -4.16 14.70 13.60
C THR A 49 -4.53 16.15 13.26
N GLU A 50 -5.67 16.64 13.77
CA GLU A 50 -6.18 17.99 13.51
C GLU A 50 -5.27 19.07 14.09
N GLY A 51 -4.72 19.94 13.24
CA GLY A 51 -3.94 21.13 13.65
C GLY A 51 -2.44 21.10 13.31
N VAL A 52 -1.91 19.96 12.86
CA VAL A 52 -0.62 19.89 12.17
C VAL A 52 -0.89 20.02 10.66
N ALA A 53 0.05 20.52 9.86
CA ALA A 53 -0.02 20.47 8.39
C ALA A 53 -0.09 19.02 7.81
N ALA A 54 -0.34 18.01 8.65
CA ALA A 54 -0.35 16.60 8.32
C ALA A 54 -1.78 16.11 8.04
N THR A 55 -2.37 16.58 6.95
CA THR A 55 -3.46 15.87 6.25
C THR A 55 -2.90 14.74 5.39
N ALA A 56 -1.77 14.14 5.79
CA ALA A 56 -1.07 13.13 5.01
C ALA A 56 -1.59 11.73 5.37
N PRO A 57 -1.65 10.80 4.41
CA PRO A 57 -1.93 9.40 4.69
C PRO A 57 -0.86 8.80 5.64
N PRO A 58 -1.18 7.71 6.38
CA PRO A 58 -0.24 7.09 7.31
C PRO A 58 0.98 6.51 6.58
N ARG A 59 2.13 6.59 7.26
CA ARG A 59 3.35 5.88 6.86
C ARG A 59 3.18 4.40 7.16
N THR A 60 3.67 3.56 6.26
CA THR A 60 3.53 2.11 6.32
C THR A 60 4.88 1.43 6.15
N LEU A 61 5.09 0.35 6.91
CA LEU A 61 6.24 -0.52 6.71
C LEU A 61 5.81 -1.68 5.82
N PHE A 62 6.27 -1.70 4.58
CA PHE A 62 6.03 -2.81 3.66
C PHE A 62 7.15 -3.83 3.80
N ILE A 63 6.78 -5.03 4.24
CA ILE A 63 7.73 -6.12 4.47
C ILE A 63 7.41 -7.28 3.53
N TRP A 64 8.35 -7.60 2.65
CA TRP A 64 8.36 -8.85 1.92
C TRP A 64 9.54 -9.71 2.40
N PRO A 65 9.29 -10.78 3.16
CA PRO A 65 10.35 -11.59 3.74
C PRO A 65 11.35 -12.09 2.70
N GLY A 66 12.65 -11.81 2.93
CA GLY A 66 13.74 -12.23 2.05
C GLY A 66 13.84 -11.46 0.72
N VAL A 67 13.02 -10.42 0.50
CA VAL A 67 13.04 -9.63 -0.74
C VAL A 67 13.26 -8.15 -0.44
N LEU A 68 12.40 -7.52 0.36
CA LEU A 68 12.55 -6.09 0.69
C LEU A 68 11.85 -5.71 2.00
N THR A 69 12.34 -4.65 2.62
CA THR A 69 11.68 -3.95 3.71
C THR A 69 11.84 -2.47 3.44
N VAL A 70 10.71 -1.76 3.31
CA VAL A 70 10.70 -0.35 2.92
C VAL A 70 9.66 0.40 3.73
N GLU A 71 10.03 1.60 4.16
CA GLU A 71 9.07 2.54 4.72
C GLU A 71 8.48 3.37 3.59
N ALA A 72 7.16 3.33 3.44
CA ALA A 72 6.49 3.93 2.30
C ALA A 72 5.12 4.51 2.68
N VAL A 73 4.60 5.40 1.85
CA VAL A 73 3.20 5.84 1.87
C VAL A 73 2.47 5.28 0.68
N LEU A 74 1.23 4.88 0.91
CA LEU A 74 0.30 4.45 -0.13
C LEU A 74 -0.16 5.67 -0.94
N THR A 75 0.29 5.79 -2.19
CA THR A 75 -0.03 6.95 -3.04
C THR A 75 -1.24 6.72 -3.93
N GLY A 76 -1.59 5.47 -4.19
CA GLY A 76 -2.76 5.12 -4.99
C GLY A 76 -3.23 3.70 -4.77
N VAL A 77 -4.55 3.52 -4.85
CA VAL A 77 -5.20 2.21 -4.86
C VAL A 77 -6.36 2.19 -5.85
N GLU A 78 -6.38 1.17 -6.69
CA GLU A 78 -7.47 0.89 -7.63
C GLU A 78 -8.03 -0.51 -7.37
N PHE A 79 -9.36 -0.62 -7.28
CA PHE A 79 -10.05 -1.89 -7.07
C PHE A 79 -10.77 -2.32 -8.33
N GLN A 80 -10.43 -3.50 -8.84
CA GLN A 80 -11.04 -4.12 -10.01
C GLN A 80 -11.82 -5.36 -9.57
N TYR A 81 -13.14 -5.24 -9.49
CA TYR A 81 -14.01 -6.35 -9.16
C TYR A 81 -14.19 -7.25 -10.38
N ARG A 82 -13.89 -8.55 -10.21
CA ARG A 82 -13.89 -9.53 -11.31
C ARG A 82 -15.08 -10.47 -11.26
N GLN A 83 -15.55 -10.82 -10.06
CA GLN A 83 -16.67 -11.75 -9.87
C GLN A 83 -17.55 -11.33 -8.70
N PHE A 84 -18.86 -11.52 -8.87
CA PHE A 84 -19.89 -11.28 -7.85
C PHE A 84 -20.72 -12.54 -7.64
N GLY A 85 -21.19 -12.74 -6.42
CA GLY A 85 -22.12 -13.79 -6.05
C GLY A 85 -23.55 -13.44 -6.45
N THR A 86 -24.45 -14.43 -6.37
CA THR A 86 -25.89 -14.21 -6.58
C THR A 86 -26.50 -13.29 -5.53
N ASP A 87 -25.84 -13.12 -4.38
CA ASP A 87 -26.18 -12.17 -3.32
C ASP A 87 -25.63 -10.75 -3.59
N GLY A 88 -24.95 -10.52 -4.73
CA GLY A 88 -24.35 -9.25 -5.11
C GLY A 88 -23.04 -8.92 -4.39
N ARG A 89 -22.53 -9.82 -3.53
CA ARG A 89 -21.25 -9.62 -2.85
C ARG A 89 -20.09 -9.94 -3.79
N ALA A 90 -18.99 -9.19 -3.66
CA ALA A 90 -17.76 -9.51 -4.38
C ALA A 90 -17.25 -10.89 -3.97
N LEU A 91 -17.00 -11.75 -4.95
CA LEU A 91 -16.30 -13.02 -4.76
C LEU A 91 -14.83 -12.87 -5.07
N VAL A 92 -14.49 -12.06 -6.07
CA VAL A 92 -13.10 -11.86 -6.50
C VAL A 92 -12.88 -10.40 -6.87
N TYR A 93 -11.77 -9.83 -6.40
CA TYR A 93 -11.28 -8.54 -6.87
C TYR A 93 -9.75 -8.48 -6.85
N ALA A 94 -9.19 -7.58 -7.65
CA ALA A 94 -7.77 -7.22 -7.57
C ALA A 94 -7.63 -5.79 -7.04
N ALA A 95 -6.67 -5.58 -6.13
CA ALA A 95 -6.25 -4.26 -5.69
C ALA A 95 -4.87 -3.95 -6.28
N ASN A 96 -4.82 -2.94 -7.15
CA ASN A 96 -3.57 -2.42 -7.68
C ASN A 96 -3.11 -1.26 -6.80
N VAL A 97 -1.91 -1.39 -6.26
CA VAL A 97 -1.39 -0.48 -5.24
C VAL A 97 -0.07 0.12 -5.67
N ASN A 98 0.09 1.41 -5.42
CA ASN A 98 1.34 2.13 -5.57
C ASN A 98 1.84 2.62 -4.21
N PHE A 99 3.11 2.35 -3.94
CA PHE A 99 3.82 2.83 -2.76
C PHE A 99 4.96 3.75 -3.19
N GLU A 100 5.15 4.83 -2.45
CA GLU A 100 6.30 5.72 -2.57
C GLU A 100 7.15 5.61 -1.30
N GLU A 101 8.42 5.27 -1.45
CA GLU A 101 9.38 5.21 -0.33
C GLU A 101 9.59 6.59 0.30
N ILE A 102 9.65 6.61 1.63
CA ILE A 102 10.03 7.81 2.39
C ILE A 102 11.42 7.62 2.97
N LEU A 103 12.33 8.51 2.57
CA LEU A 103 13.67 8.60 3.13
C LEU A 103 13.63 9.55 4.33
N ASP A 104 13.57 9.00 5.55
CA ASP A 104 13.49 9.80 6.78
C ASP A 104 14.82 10.45 7.20
N VAL A 105 15.90 10.11 6.49
CA VAL A 105 17.26 10.58 6.78
C VAL A 105 17.84 11.20 5.50
N ARG A 106 18.68 12.23 5.65
CA ARG A 106 19.45 12.78 4.53
C ARG A 106 20.40 11.71 3.99
N VAL A 107 19.98 11.01 2.95
CA VAL A 107 20.82 10.06 2.23
C VAL A 107 21.67 10.84 1.23
N THR A 108 22.98 10.63 1.25
CA THR A 108 23.87 11.20 0.24
C THR A 108 24.06 10.21 -0.92
N SER A 109 24.48 10.71 -2.08
CA SER A 109 24.73 9.86 -3.26
C SER A 109 25.77 8.77 -3.02
N GLU A 110 26.67 8.97 -2.07
CA GLU A 110 27.71 8.04 -1.67
C GLU A 110 27.11 6.84 -0.94
N SER A 111 26.23 7.09 0.04
CA SER A 111 25.56 6.02 0.81
C SER A 111 24.68 5.13 -0.06
N LEU A 112 23.95 5.72 -1.02
CA LEU A 112 23.06 4.98 -1.92
C LEU A 112 23.80 4.05 -2.90
N ARG A 113 25.07 4.31 -3.21
CA ARG A 113 25.89 3.44 -4.08
C ARG A 113 26.42 2.19 -3.36
N GLU A 114 26.46 2.21 -2.03
CA GLU A 114 26.99 1.10 -1.23
C GLU A 114 25.93 0.02 -0.95
N GLU A 115 24.64 0.29 -1.22
CA GLU A 115 23.52 -0.65 -1.00
C GLU A 115 23.28 -1.67 -2.14
N VAL A 116 24.03 -1.59 -3.25
CA VAL A 116 23.86 -2.46 -4.44
C VAL A 116 24.78 -3.68 -4.40
#